data_AF-A0A7J3MX87-F1
#
_entry.id   AF-A0A7J3MX87-F1
#
_cell.length_a   1.000
_cell.length_b   1.000
_cell.length_c   1.000
_cell.angle_alpha   90.00
_cell.angle_beta   90.00
_cell.angle_gamma   90.00
#
_symmetry.space_group_name_H-M   'P 1'
#
loop_
_entity.id
_entity.type
_entity.pdbx_description
1 polymer ?
#
loop_
_entity_poly.entity_id
_entity_poly.type
_entity_poly.pdbx_seq_one_letter_code
_entity_poly.pdbx_strand_id
1 'polypeptide(L)' 'MDDKESTSMSVSEKKASIDLNKLGQAFIVYDGATDTLHVTLSDEEADEVVLLENGVIVQLKKGAVIGFSIPNVMRYG' A
#
# COMPACT_ATOMS: atom_id res chain seq x y z
N MET A 1 -25.60 -2.63 38.70
CA MET A 1 -25.38 -1.69 37.58
C MET A 1 -23.89 -1.61 37.51
N ASP A 2 -23.30 -2.40 36.62
CA ASP A 2 -21.86 -2.57 36.52
C ASP A 2 -21.49 -2.16 35.10
N ASP A 3 -21.21 -0.87 34.96
CA ASP A 3 -20.75 -0.25 33.72
C ASP A 3 -19.33 -0.77 33.42
N LYS A 4 -19.24 -1.76 32.52
CA LYS A 4 -17.96 -2.19 31.94
C LYS A 4 -17.59 -1.22 30.84
N GLU A 5 -16.71 -0.30 31.22
CA GLU A 5 -15.95 0.60 30.36
C GLU A 5 -15.32 -0.20 29.19
N SER A 6 -15.79 0.07 27.98
CA SER A 6 -15.27 -0.53 26.76
C SER A 6 -14.08 0.30 26.28
N THR A 7 -12.88 -0.16 26.59
CA THR A 7 -11.63 0.42 26.09
C THR A 7 -11.59 0.32 24.56
N SER A 8 -11.80 1.46 23.89
CA SER A 8 -11.67 1.59 22.44
C SER A 8 -10.20 1.46 22.06
N MET A 9 -9.84 0.35 21.41
CA MET A 9 -8.49 0.18 20.85
C MET A 9 -8.36 1.06 19.62
N SER A 10 -7.69 2.20 19.77
CA SER A 10 -7.34 3.08 18.64
C SER A 10 -6.34 2.37 17.72
N VAL A 11 -6.83 1.80 16.63
CA VAL A 11 -6.00 1.36 15.50
C VAL A 11 -5.32 2.61 14.96
N SER A 12 -4.01 2.74 15.19
CA SER A 12 -3.24 3.83 14.59
C SER A 12 -3.17 3.60 13.09
N GLU A 13 -3.97 4.34 12.33
CA GLU A 13 -3.87 4.44 10.88
C GLU A 13 -2.43 4.88 10.53
N LYS A 14 -1.57 3.92 10.18
CA LYS A 14 -0.23 4.22 9.68
C LYS A 14 -0.36 4.82 8.29
N LYS A 15 -0.47 6.15 8.22
CA LYS A 15 -0.35 6.89 6.97
C LYS A 15 1.09 6.83 6.49
N ALA A 16 1.36 6.02 5.47
CA ALA A 16 2.62 6.05 4.75
C ALA A 16 2.59 7.22 3.75
N SER A 17 3.42 8.23 3.98
CA SER A 17 3.64 9.33 3.03
C SER A 17 4.98 9.11 2.34
N ILE A 18 4.96 8.97 1.02
CA ILE A 18 6.15 8.74 0.20
C ILE A 18 6.35 9.97 -0.69
N ASP A 19 7.54 10.58 -0.57
CA ASP A 19 7.98 11.62 -1.49
C ASP A 19 8.33 11.00 -2.84
N LEU A 20 7.53 11.31 -3.86
CA LEU A 20 7.69 10.76 -5.21
C LEU A 20 9.06 11.10 -5.82
N ASN A 21 9.72 12.19 -5.40
CA ASN A 21 11.07 12.54 -5.89
C ASN A 21 12.16 11.60 -5.37
N LYS A 22 11.87 10.82 -4.33
CA LYS A 22 12.76 9.79 -3.78
C LYS A 22 12.58 8.43 -4.44
N LEU A 23 11.56 8.28 -5.30
CA LEU A 23 11.41 7.12 -6.14
C LEU A 23 12.47 7.19 -7.24
N GLY A 24 13.66 6.65 -6.98
CA GLY A 24 14.62 6.37 -8.03
C GLY A 24 13.93 5.53 -9.10
N GLN A 25 13.97 5.99 -10.36
CA GLN A 25 13.38 5.36 -11.56
C GLN A 25 12.29 4.32 -11.26
N ALA A 26 11.11 4.79 -10.85
CA ALA A 26 9.97 3.88 -10.68
C ALA A 26 9.60 3.25 -12.03
N PHE A 27 9.47 1.92 -12.06
CA PHE A 27 8.96 1.20 -13.21
C PHE A 27 7.44 1.04 -13.03
N ILE A 28 6.68 1.53 -14.01
CA ILE A 28 5.22 1.56 -13.95
C ILE A 28 4.68 0.69 -15.09
N VAL A 29 3.86 -0.29 -14.74
CA VAL A 29 3.20 -1.18 -15.70
C VAL A 29 1.71 -1.22 -15.40
N TYR A 30 0.90 -0.99 -16.42
CA TYR A 30 -0.52 -1.27 -16.35
C TYR A 30 -0.82 -2.65 -16.92
N ASP A 31 -1.43 -3.51 -16.11
CA ASP A 31 -2.00 -4.78 -16.53
C ASP A 31 -3.49 -4.61 -16.84
N GLY A 32 -3.81 -4.53 -18.14
CA GLY A 32 -5.18 -4.40 -18.61
C GLY A 32 -6.04 -5.66 -18.44
N ALA A 33 -5.45 -6.83 -18.18
CA ALA A 33 -6.22 -8.05 -17.93
C ALA A 33 -6.87 -8.03 -16.54
N THR A 34 -6.18 -7.46 -15.56
CA THR A 34 -6.65 -7.36 -14.16
C THR A 34 -7.10 -5.95 -13.78
N ASP A 35 -6.98 -4.98 -14.69
CA ASP A 35 -7.16 -3.55 -14.41
C ASP A 35 -6.31 -3.06 -13.23
N THR A 36 -5.02 -3.40 -13.25
CA THR A 36 -4.10 -3.12 -12.13
C THR A 36 -2.92 -2.26 -12.59
N LEU A 37 -2.64 -1.18 -11.87
CA LEU A 37 -1.41 -0.41 -12.02
C LEU A 37 -0.36 -0.91 -11.04
N HIS A 38 0.75 -1.42 -11.56
CA HIS A 38 1.91 -1.82 -10.77
C HIS A 38 2.97 -0.72 -10.80
N VAL A 39 3.50 -0.38 -9.63
CA VAL A 39 4.61 0.56 -9.46
C VAL A 39 5.72 -0.16 -8.69
N THR A 40 6.86 -0.36 -9.33
CA THR A 40 8.05 -1.00 -8.76
C THR A 40 9.12 0.06 -8.54
N LEU A 41 9.66 0.11 -7.32
CA LEU A 41 10.64 1.11 -6.88
C LEU A 41 12.03 0.49 -6.64
N SER A 42 12.07 -0.81 -6.40
CA SER A 42 13.27 -1.62 -6.26
C SER A 42 13.00 -3.01 -6.88
N ASP A 43 14.02 -3.63 -7.45
CA ASP A 43 14.00 -5.01 -7.95
C ASP A 43 14.22 -6.05 -6.85
N GLU A 44 14.44 -5.59 -5.61
CA GLU A 44 14.51 -6.44 -4.43
C GLU A 44 13.21 -7.21 -4.18
N GLU A 45 13.33 -8.41 -3.63
CA GLU A 45 12.19 -9.19 -3.17
C GLU A 45 11.65 -8.66 -1.84
N ALA A 46 10.33 -8.43 -1.78
CA ALA A 46 9.64 -7.99 -0.58
C ALA A 46 9.78 -9.01 0.56
N ASP A 47 9.95 -8.54 1.81
CA ASP A 47 9.79 -9.38 2.99
C ASP A 47 8.37 -9.31 3.58
N GLU A 48 7.60 -8.30 3.20
CA GLU A 48 6.23 -8.09 3.67
C GLU A 48 5.34 -7.51 2.54
N VAL A 49 4.07 -7.94 2.53
CA VAL A 49 3.04 -7.40 1.63
C VAL A 49 1.83 -6.98 2.48
N VAL A 50 1.40 -5.73 2.30
CA VAL A 50 0.32 -5.11 3.08
C VAL A 50 -0.82 -4.70 2.15
N LEU A 51 -2.05 -5.10 2.47
CA LEU A 51 -3.25 -4.56 1.84
C LEU A 51 -3.77 -3.40 2.68
N LEU A 52 -3.83 -2.21 2.09
CA LEU A 52 -4.40 -1.02 2.70
C LEU A 52 -5.94 -1.02 2.57
N GLU A 53 -6.62 -0.27 3.43
CA GLU A 53 -8.09 -0.19 3.44
C GLU A 53 -8.69 0.34 2.13
N ASN A 54 -7.92 1.15 1.39
CA ASN A 54 -8.32 1.68 0.09
C ASN A 54 -8.09 0.68 -1.07
N GLY A 55 -7.70 -0.57 -0.78
CA GLY A 55 -7.48 -1.62 -1.78
C GLY A 55 -6.09 -1.60 -2.42
N VAL A 56 -5.21 -0.67 -2.03
CA VAL A 56 -3.83 -0.62 -2.53
C VAL A 56 -3.00 -1.70 -1.85
N ILE A 57 -2.24 -2.45 -2.65
CA ILE A 57 -1.31 -3.48 -2.18
C ILE A 57 0.08 -2.85 -2.13
N VAL A 58 0.77 -2.90 -0.99
CA VAL A 58 2.10 -2.31 -0.79
C VAL A 58 3.11 -3.42 -0.50
N GLN A 59 4.26 -3.37 -1.16
CA GLN A 59 5.38 -4.28 -0.96
C GLN A 59 6.47 -3.57 -0.16
N LEU A 60 6.93 -4.22 0.90
CA LEU A 60 7.90 -3.68 1.84
C LEU A 60 9.17 -4.55 1.87
N LYS A 61 10.32 -3.90 2.11
CA LYS A 61 11.58 -4.52 2.47
C LYS A 61 12.16 -3.80 3.67
N LYS A 62 12.31 -4.49 4.81
CA LYS A 62 12.83 -3.90 6.06
C LYS A 62 12.11 -2.60 6.46
N GLY A 63 10.79 -2.54 6.23
CA GLY A 63 9.94 -1.38 6.52
C GLY A 63 10.01 -0.24 5.48
N ALA A 64 10.81 -0.36 4.43
CA ALA A 64 10.82 0.58 3.30
C ALA A 64 9.89 0.09 2.19
N VAL A 65 9.16 1.01 1.55
CA VAL A 65 8.32 0.67 0.39
C VAL A 65 9.18 0.44 -0.83
N ILE A 66 9.06 -0.74 -1.43
CA ILE A 66 9.79 -1.15 -2.64
C ILE A 66 8.87 -1.34 -3.85
N GLY A 67 7.56 -1.33 -3.63
CA GLY A 67 6.57 -1.36 -4.70
C GLY A 67 5.15 -1.21 -4.18
N PHE A 68 4.20 -0.95 -5.07
CA PHE A 68 2.78 -1.00 -4.77
C PHE A 68 1.96 -1.31 -6.02
N SER A 69 0.75 -1.84 -5.83
CA SER A 69 -0.19 -2.17 -6.89
C SER A 69 -1.56 -1.56 -6.56
N ILE A 70 -2.17 -0.92 -7.56
CA ILE A 70 -3.49 -0.28 -7.46
C ILE A 70 -4.45 -1.04 -8.38
N PRO A 71 -5.29 -1.92 -7.84
CA PRO A 71 -6.30 -2.62 -8.64
C PRO A 71 -7.52 -1.73 -8.92
N ASN A 72 -8.29 -2.08 -9.95
CA ASN A 72 -9.50 -1.39 -10.39
C ASN A 72 -9.31 0.10 -10.72
N VAL A 73 -8.16 0.48 -11.30
CA VAL A 73 -7.82 1.90 -11.57
C VAL A 73 -8.87 2.60 -12.44
N MET A 74 -9.54 1.89 -13.35
CA MET A 74 -10.56 2.47 -14.23
C MET A 74 -11.90 2.74 -13.53
N ARG A 75 -12.12 2.23 -12.31
CA ARG A 75 -13.31 2.56 -11.50
C ARG A 75 -13.20 3.89 -10.76
N TYR A 76 -12.00 4.48 -10.72
CA TYR A 76 -11.74 5.76 -10.06
C TYR A 76 -11.74 6.95 -11.03
N GLY A 77 -12.03 6.72 -12.32
CA GLY A 77 -12.07 7.73 -13.39
C GLY A 77 -13.48 8.23 -13.74
#